data_AF-A0A2H9KZL8-F1
#
_entry.id   AF-A0A2H9KZL8-F1
#
_cell.length_a   1.000
_cell.length_b   1.000
_cell.length_c   1.000
_cell.angle_alpha   90.00
_cell.angle_beta   90.00
_cell.angle_gamma   90.00
#
_symmetry.space_group_name_H-M   'P 1'
#
loop_
_entity.id
_entity.type
_entity.pdbx_description
1 polymer ?
#
loop_
_entity_poly.entity_id
_entity_poly.type
_entity_poly.pdbx_seq_one_letter_code
_entity_poly.pdbx_strand_id
1 'polypeptide(L)'
;MAKISFAERILLSSTFIKYLYTLEAKKRAEILRGLMYVNTCSVQHKKCHNVILASEHGRLEVISPSARDYWKSGMRTCEDPEFIQNAENSEVTRNIKYAVYLSDEKPYRCAILIGPGEKNKYLENSHYKYGEGRELKSIRVIEGEDASQLIISYTKQVWDSR
;
A
#
# COMPACT_ATOMS: atom_id res chain seq x y z
N MET A 1 -13.85 16.73 -9.39
CA MET A 1 -12.70 16.17 -8.63
C MET A 1 -11.52 16.07 -9.59
N ALA A 2 -10.34 16.53 -9.20
CA ALA A 2 -9.16 16.48 -10.07
C ALA A 2 -8.84 15.04 -10.50
N LYS A 3 -8.37 14.89 -11.74
CA LYS A 3 -7.98 13.61 -12.33
C LYS A 3 -6.46 13.56 -12.35
N ILE A 4 -5.86 12.71 -11.51
CA ILE A 4 -4.41 12.62 -11.34
C ILE A 4 -3.88 11.25 -11.72
N SER A 5 -2.78 11.26 -12.47
CA SER A 5 -1.92 10.10 -12.67
C SER A 5 -0.85 10.10 -11.60
N PHE A 6 -0.98 9.18 -10.64
CA PHE A 6 0.03 8.94 -9.63
C PHE A 6 1.18 8.09 -10.19
N ALA A 7 2.36 8.21 -9.59
CA ALA A 7 3.58 7.57 -10.11
C ALA A 7 3.65 6.07 -9.80
N GLU A 8 2.97 5.60 -8.76
CA GLU A 8 2.91 4.19 -8.37
C GLU A 8 1.53 3.81 -7.84
N ARG A 9 1.14 2.54 -8.00
CA ARG A 9 0.06 1.90 -7.22
C ARG A 9 0.49 1.74 -5.77
N ILE A 10 -0.47 1.62 -4.85
CA ILE A 10 -0.17 1.50 -3.42
C ILE A 10 -0.71 0.17 -2.90
N LEU A 11 0.19 -0.67 -2.40
CA LEU A 11 -0.13 -1.85 -1.60
C LEU A 11 0.14 -1.54 -0.12
N LEU A 12 -0.90 -1.66 0.71
CA LEU A 12 -0.83 -1.41 2.15
C LEU A 12 -0.63 -2.74 2.88
N SER A 13 0.43 -2.85 3.68
CA SER A 13 0.60 -4.02 4.56
C SER A 13 -0.21 -3.87 5.85
N SER A 14 -0.44 -4.99 6.54
CA SER A 14 -1.08 -4.96 7.85
C SER A 14 -0.25 -4.16 8.87
N THR A 15 1.09 -4.22 8.77
CA THR A 15 2.01 -3.53 9.67
C THR A 15 1.98 -2.01 9.50
N PHE A 16 1.80 -1.49 8.29
CA PHE A 16 1.64 -0.06 8.08
C PHE A 16 0.33 0.45 8.67
N ILE A 17 -0.77 -0.28 8.47
CA ILE A 17 -2.06 0.09 9.05
C ILE A 17 -2.00 0.13 10.57
N LYS A 18 -1.35 -0.86 11.20
CA LYS A 18 -1.09 -0.85 12.66
C LYS A 18 -0.28 0.36 13.09
N TYR A 19 0.77 0.70 12.34
CA TYR A 19 1.57 1.90 12.60
C TYR A 19 0.74 3.19 12.54
N LEU A 20 -0.21 3.32 11.61
CA LEU A 20 -1.09 4.49 11.55
C LEU A 20 -1.90 4.69 12.85
N TYR A 21 -2.20 3.61 13.60
CA TYR A 21 -2.87 3.71 14.89
C TYR A 21 -2.00 4.19 16.04
N THR A 22 -0.67 4.06 15.92
CA THR A 22 0.26 4.57 16.93
C THR A 22 0.54 6.06 16.76
N LEU A 23 0.11 6.66 15.64
CA LEU A 23 0.27 8.08 15.36
C LEU A 23 -0.75 8.93 16.13
N GLU A 24 -0.38 10.20 16.34
CA GLU A 24 -1.30 11.21 16.84
C GLU A 24 -2.55 11.32 15.95
N ALA A 25 -3.71 11.57 16.57
CA ALA A 25 -5.00 11.59 15.90
C ALA A 25 -5.04 12.54 14.69
N LYS A 26 -4.41 13.73 14.80
CA LYS A 26 -4.34 14.71 13.72
C LYS A 26 -3.59 14.16 12.50
N LYS A 27 -2.40 13.60 12.73
CA LYS A 27 -1.55 13.02 11.69
C LYS A 27 -2.18 11.80 11.04
N ARG A 28 -2.74 10.90 11.85
CA ARG A 28 -3.52 9.76 11.37
C ARG A 28 -4.66 10.21 10.45
N ALA A 29 -5.47 11.18 10.88
CA ALA A 29 -6.59 11.69 10.08
C ALA A 29 -6.15 12.36 8.77
N GLU A 30 -4.97 13.00 8.74
CA GLU A 30 -4.38 13.54 7.51
C GLU A 30 -4.02 12.43 6.52
N ILE A 31 -3.29 11.40 6.97
CA ILE A 31 -2.87 10.28 6.11
C ILE A 31 -4.08 9.51 5.58
N LEU A 32 -5.08 9.23 6.43
CA LEU A 32 -6.32 8.57 6.01
C LEU A 32 -7.07 9.35 4.94
N ARG A 33 -7.19 10.68 5.10
CA ARG A 33 -7.77 11.55 4.08
C ARG A 33 -6.95 11.53 2.79
N GLY A 34 -5.62 11.49 2.90
CA GLY A 34 -4.75 11.36 1.75
C GLY A 34 -4.98 10.07 0.96
N LEU A 35 -5.09 8.94 1.65
CA LEU A 35 -5.47 7.66 1.03
C LEU A 35 -6.81 7.76 0.29
N MET A 36 -7.82 8.39 0.90
CA MET A 36 -9.11 8.63 0.22
C MET A 36 -8.96 9.50 -1.03
N TYR A 37 -8.16 10.56 -0.98
CA TYR A 37 -7.93 11.42 -2.15
C TYR A 37 -7.23 10.69 -3.28
N VAL A 38 -6.19 9.92 -2.96
CA VAL A 38 -5.47 9.09 -3.95
C VAL A 38 -6.44 8.14 -4.64
N ASN A 39 -7.25 7.41 -3.87
CA ASN A 39 -8.25 6.50 -4.43
C ASN A 39 -9.29 7.18 -5.31
N THR A 40 -9.77 8.36 -4.91
CA THR A 40 -10.87 9.05 -5.61
C THR A 40 -10.40 9.83 -6.85
N CYS A 41 -9.17 10.35 -6.82
CA CYS A 41 -8.62 11.20 -7.87
C CYS A 41 -7.79 10.42 -8.91
N SER A 42 -7.44 9.16 -8.64
CA SER A 42 -6.67 8.34 -9.58
C SER A 42 -7.38 8.18 -10.92
N VAL A 43 -6.69 8.53 -12.01
CA VAL A 43 -7.18 8.35 -13.39
C VAL A 43 -7.16 6.88 -13.79
N GLN A 44 -6.06 6.20 -13.47
CA GLN A 44 -5.82 4.84 -13.91
C GLN A 44 -6.61 3.83 -13.07
N HIS A 45 -6.90 4.17 -11.81
CA HIS A 45 -7.35 3.20 -10.80
C HIS A 45 -8.37 3.79 -9.83
N LYS A 46 -9.48 4.24 -10.39
CA LYS A 46 -10.52 4.91 -9.61
C LYS A 46 -11.11 3.97 -8.54
N LYS A 47 -11.09 4.43 -7.28
CA LYS A 47 -11.57 3.71 -6.07
C LYS A 47 -10.81 2.42 -5.74
N CYS A 48 -9.71 2.11 -6.42
CA CYS A 48 -8.94 0.89 -6.18
C CYS A 48 -7.43 1.10 -6.24
N HIS A 49 -6.94 2.34 -6.25
CA HIS A 49 -5.52 2.67 -6.38
C HIS A 49 -4.67 2.16 -5.21
N ASN A 50 -5.22 2.29 -4.00
CA ASN A 50 -4.68 1.74 -2.78
C ASN A 50 -5.38 0.42 -2.50
N VAL A 51 -4.61 -0.63 -2.30
CA VAL A 51 -5.12 -1.98 -2.07
C VAL A 51 -4.52 -2.62 -0.84
N ILE A 52 -5.27 -3.55 -0.26
CA ILE A 52 -4.82 -4.45 0.80
C ILE A 52 -5.32 -5.86 0.45
N LEU A 53 -4.49 -6.88 0.70
CA LEU A 53 -4.89 -8.27 0.53
C LEU A 53 -5.92 -8.67 1.59
N ALA A 54 -6.85 -9.55 1.24
CA ALA A 54 -7.89 -10.04 2.14
C ALA A 54 -7.30 -10.74 3.36
N SER A 55 -6.21 -11.51 3.20
CA SER A 55 -5.50 -12.13 4.33
C SER A 55 -5.00 -11.11 5.34
N GLU A 56 -4.55 -9.95 4.86
CA GLU A 56 -3.99 -8.89 5.70
C GLU A 56 -5.09 -8.04 6.32
N HIS A 57 -6.17 -7.78 5.58
CA HIS A 57 -7.34 -7.09 6.10
C HIS A 57 -8.02 -7.88 7.22
N GLY A 58 -8.19 -9.19 7.07
CA GLY A 58 -8.80 -10.05 8.10
C GLY A 58 -8.04 -10.00 9.43
N ARG A 59 -6.70 -9.88 9.40
CA ARG A 59 -5.86 -9.72 10.60
C ARG A 59 -6.07 -8.38 11.31
N LEU A 60 -6.47 -7.33 10.58
CA LEU A 60 -6.75 -6.01 11.16
C LEU A 60 -8.11 -5.94 11.83
N GLU A 61 -9.12 -6.63 11.29
CA GLU A 61 -10.47 -6.65 11.88
C GLU A 61 -10.48 -7.23 13.29
N VAL A 62 -9.56 -8.15 13.59
CA VAL A 62 -9.37 -8.73 14.93
C VAL A 62 -8.80 -7.71 15.92
N ILE A 63 -7.95 -6.78 15.44
CA ILE A 63 -7.15 -5.89 16.30
C ILE A 63 -7.87 -4.57 16.56
N SER A 64 -8.71 -4.10 15.62
CA SER A 64 -9.44 -2.84 15.78
C SER A 64 -10.78 -2.89 15.04
N PRO A 65 -11.87 -3.36 15.68
CA PRO A 65 -13.19 -3.45 15.03
C PRO A 65 -13.74 -2.08 14.59
N SER A 66 -13.41 -1.00 15.32
CA SER A 66 -13.83 0.38 15.03
C SER A 66 -13.12 1.01 13.83
N ALA A 67 -12.08 0.35 13.32
CA ALA A 67 -11.32 0.73 12.15
C ALA A 67 -12.11 0.60 10.84
N ARG A 68 -13.09 -0.31 10.82
CA ARG A 68 -13.69 -0.89 9.61
C ARG A 68 -14.22 0.14 8.61
N ASP A 69 -14.87 1.20 9.10
CA ASP A 69 -15.55 2.15 8.21
C ASP A 69 -14.64 3.27 7.68
N TYR A 70 -13.54 3.58 8.40
CA TYR A 70 -12.55 4.56 7.94
C TYR A 70 -11.75 4.04 6.74
N TRP A 71 -11.55 2.72 6.64
CA TRP A 71 -10.71 2.09 5.63
C TRP A 71 -11.40 1.90 4.28
N LYS A 72 -12.70 1.61 4.26
CA LYS A 72 -13.46 1.30 3.03
C LYS A 72 -13.36 2.40 1.96
N SER A 73 -13.11 3.63 2.37
CA SER A 73 -12.96 4.77 1.46
C SER A 73 -11.51 5.01 1.03
N GLY A 74 -10.54 4.65 1.87
CA GLY A 74 -9.11 4.89 1.66
C GLY A 74 -8.39 3.76 0.95
N MET A 75 -8.93 2.55 0.94
CA MET A 75 -8.35 1.38 0.26
C MET A 75 -9.40 0.38 -0.19
N ARG A 76 -9.03 -0.45 -1.16
CA ARG A 76 -9.83 -1.58 -1.65
C ARG A 76 -9.24 -2.88 -1.13
N THR A 77 -10.05 -3.68 -0.44
CA THR A 77 -9.70 -5.07 -0.15
C THR A 77 -9.78 -5.88 -1.44
N CYS A 78 -8.70 -6.59 -1.75
CA CYS A 78 -8.60 -7.49 -2.87
C CYS A 78 -8.54 -8.93 -2.35
N GLU A 79 -9.31 -9.82 -2.96
CA GLU A 79 -9.18 -11.26 -2.70
C GLU A 79 -7.75 -11.70 -3.01
N ASP A 80 -7.25 -12.62 -2.19
CA ASP A 80 -5.93 -13.22 -2.37
C ASP A 80 -5.95 -14.11 -3.62
N PRO A 81 -5.25 -13.76 -4.70
CA PRO A 81 -5.22 -14.58 -5.91
C PRO A 81 -4.56 -15.94 -5.68
N GLU A 82 -4.94 -16.97 -6.45
CA GLU A 82 -4.42 -18.34 -6.31
C GLU A 82 -2.88 -18.42 -6.35
N PHE A 83 -2.23 -17.59 -7.18
CA PHE A 83 -0.76 -17.55 -7.28
C PHE A 83 -0.06 -17.05 -6.01
N ILE A 84 -0.81 -16.43 -5.10
CA ILE A 84 -0.36 -15.90 -3.81
C ILE A 84 -0.75 -16.84 -2.67
N GLN A 85 -1.91 -17.50 -2.77
CA GLN A 85 -2.38 -18.47 -1.78
C GLN A 85 -1.38 -19.62 -1.58
N ASN A 86 -0.70 -20.03 -2.66
CA ASN A 86 0.33 -21.08 -2.64
C ASN A 86 1.75 -20.58 -2.34
N ALA A 87 1.93 -19.29 -2.06
CA ALA A 87 3.24 -18.74 -1.74
C ALA A 87 3.65 -19.13 -0.31
N GLU A 88 4.87 -19.63 -0.14
CA GLU A 88 5.47 -20.03 1.14
C GLU A 88 5.22 -18.97 2.24
N ASN A 89 4.16 -19.21 3.02
CA ASN A 89 3.68 -18.75 4.33
C ASN A 89 3.97 -17.34 4.88
N SER A 90 4.76 -16.47 4.26
CA SER A 90 5.06 -15.13 4.80
C SER A 90 4.23 -14.01 4.13
N GLU A 91 3.73 -13.08 4.95
CA GLU A 91 3.09 -11.84 4.49
C GLU A 91 3.98 -11.07 3.51
N VAL A 92 5.28 -11.07 3.77
CA VAL A 92 6.30 -10.42 2.92
C VAL A 92 6.26 -10.98 1.51
N THR A 93 6.36 -12.31 1.36
CA THR A 93 6.33 -12.97 0.05
C THR A 93 5.03 -12.68 -0.69
N ARG A 94 3.89 -12.74 0.01
CA ARG A 94 2.58 -12.44 -0.58
C ARG A 94 2.51 -11.01 -1.10
N ASN A 95 2.93 -10.04 -0.29
CA ASN A 95 2.93 -8.63 -0.66
C ASN A 95 3.86 -8.36 -1.84
N ILE A 96 5.05 -8.97 -1.88
CA ILE A 96 5.98 -8.82 -3.02
C ILE A 96 5.35 -9.38 -4.30
N LYS A 97 4.85 -10.62 -4.28
CA LYS A 97 4.22 -11.23 -5.46
C LYS A 97 3.03 -10.43 -5.96
N TYR A 98 2.23 -9.89 -5.05
CA TYR A 98 1.10 -9.05 -5.44
C TYR A 98 1.55 -7.70 -5.98
N ALA A 99 2.58 -7.09 -5.40
CA ALA A 99 3.14 -5.84 -5.92
C ALA A 99 3.73 -6.01 -7.33
N VAL A 100 4.34 -7.17 -7.64
CA VAL A 100 4.75 -7.53 -9.01
C VAL A 100 3.53 -7.50 -9.93
N TYR A 101 2.48 -8.25 -9.58
CA TYR A 101 1.23 -8.27 -10.35
C TYR A 101 0.64 -6.87 -10.57
N LEU A 102 0.58 -6.04 -9.53
CA LEU A 102 0.09 -4.65 -9.63
C LEU A 102 0.96 -3.76 -10.53
N SER A 103 2.24 -4.09 -10.67
CA SER A 103 3.19 -3.35 -11.51
C SER A 103 3.13 -3.74 -13.00
N ASP A 104 2.34 -4.75 -13.37
CA ASP A 104 2.06 -5.05 -14.79
C ASP A 104 1.00 -4.10 -15.37
N GLU A 105 0.28 -3.39 -14.51
CA GLU A 105 -0.70 -2.38 -14.90
C GLU A 105 -0.15 -0.96 -14.72
N LYS A 106 -0.63 0.00 -15.52
CA LYS A 106 -0.26 1.43 -15.36
C LYS A 106 -0.46 1.87 -13.90
N PRO A 107 0.48 2.56 -13.25
CA PRO A 107 1.64 3.28 -13.81
C PRO A 107 2.91 2.42 -13.96
N TYR A 108 2.79 1.09 -13.93
CA TYR A 108 3.88 0.11 -14.04
C TYR A 108 4.86 0.13 -12.85
N ARG A 109 4.37 0.62 -11.71
CA ARG A 109 5.12 0.72 -10.46
C ARG A 109 4.19 0.50 -9.28
N CYS A 110 4.70 -0.08 -8.21
CA CYS A 110 3.98 -0.29 -6.97
C CYS A 110 4.82 0.11 -5.75
N ALA A 111 4.27 0.92 -4.86
CA ALA A 111 4.76 1.08 -3.50
C ALA A 111 4.17 0.01 -2.60
N ILE A 112 4.98 -0.64 -1.79
CA ILE A 112 4.54 -1.40 -0.62
C ILE A 112 4.77 -0.54 0.60
N LEU A 113 3.70 -0.09 1.25
CA LEU A 113 3.77 0.69 2.47
C LEU A 113 3.74 -0.25 3.66
N ILE A 114 4.77 -0.17 4.50
CA ILE A 114 5.00 -1.06 5.65
C ILE A 114 5.21 -0.30 6.96
N GLY A 115 5.01 -0.97 8.08
CA GLY A 115 5.35 -0.43 9.39
C GLY A 115 6.88 -0.28 9.59
N PRO A 116 7.32 0.57 10.55
CA PRO A 116 8.74 0.76 10.84
C PRO A 116 9.46 -0.54 11.20
N GLY A 117 10.69 -0.74 10.71
CA GLY A 117 11.55 -1.86 11.08
C GLY A 117 11.30 -3.16 10.30
N GLU A 118 10.34 -3.16 9.37
CA GLU A 118 10.00 -4.33 8.56
C GLU A 118 10.76 -4.35 7.22
N LYS A 119 11.42 -3.26 6.83
CA LYS A 119 11.98 -3.08 5.47
C LYS A 119 13.00 -4.15 5.10
N ASN A 120 13.91 -4.50 5.99
CA ASN A 120 14.95 -5.49 5.71
C ASN A 120 14.37 -6.86 5.33
N LYS A 121 13.25 -7.26 5.95
CA LYS A 121 12.56 -8.53 5.63
C LYS A 121 12.15 -8.59 4.15
N TYR A 122 11.75 -7.46 3.57
CA TYR A 122 11.42 -7.37 2.14
C TYR A 122 12.68 -7.36 1.28
N LEU A 123 13.68 -6.56 1.64
CA LEU A 123 14.93 -6.43 0.88
C LEU A 123 15.71 -7.74 0.81
N GLU A 124 15.63 -8.57 1.84
CA GLU A 124 16.29 -9.88 1.91
C GLU A 124 15.52 -11.00 1.20
N ASN A 125 14.21 -10.80 0.95
CA ASN A 125 13.36 -11.81 0.35
C ASN A 125 13.80 -12.12 -1.10
N SER A 126 13.92 -13.42 -1.42
CA SER A 126 14.37 -13.89 -2.74
C SER A 126 13.46 -13.42 -3.87
N HIS A 127 12.15 -13.24 -3.63
CA HIS A 127 11.20 -12.76 -4.62
C HIS A 127 11.28 -11.25 -4.88
N TYR A 128 11.93 -10.48 -4.00
CA TYR A 128 12.19 -9.06 -4.23
C TYR A 128 13.46 -8.83 -5.07
N LYS A 129 14.25 -9.89 -5.28
CA LYS A 129 15.49 -9.86 -6.05
C LYS A 129 15.29 -10.54 -7.40
N TYR A 130 16.01 -10.07 -8.41
CA TYR A 130 16.08 -10.65 -9.74
C TYR A 130 17.52 -10.71 -10.23
N GLY A 131 17.87 -11.79 -10.94
CA GLY A 131 19.21 -12.04 -11.48
C GLY A 131 20.28 -12.13 -10.38
N GLU A 132 21.38 -11.39 -10.54
CA GLU A 132 22.53 -11.31 -9.61
C GLU A 132 22.20 -10.58 -8.28
N GLY A 133 21.03 -10.82 -7.70
CA GLY A 133 20.62 -10.21 -6.43
C GLY A 133 20.17 -8.75 -6.51
N ARG A 134 19.82 -8.24 -7.69
CA ARG A 134 19.37 -6.84 -7.88
C ARG A 134 17.89 -6.69 -7.51
N GLU A 135 17.53 -5.55 -6.93
CA GLU A 135 16.14 -5.27 -6.55
C GLU A 135 15.22 -5.04 -7.75
N LEU A 136 13.93 -5.41 -7.59
CA LEU A 136 12.88 -5.13 -8.56
C LEU A 136 12.60 -3.62 -8.65
N LYS A 137 13.06 -2.97 -9.72
CA LYS A 137 12.89 -1.51 -9.92
C LYS A 137 11.44 -1.04 -10.01
N SER A 138 10.50 -1.92 -10.35
CA SER A 138 9.07 -1.61 -10.42
C SER A 138 8.40 -1.59 -9.03
N ILE A 139 9.08 -2.09 -8.00
CA ILE A 139 8.54 -2.19 -6.65
C ILE A 139 9.39 -1.34 -5.72
N ARG A 140 8.74 -0.54 -4.89
CA ARG A 140 9.40 0.26 -3.88
C ARG A 140 8.83 -0.06 -2.51
N VAL A 141 9.69 -0.49 -1.59
CA VAL A 141 9.29 -0.74 -0.20
C VAL A 141 9.57 0.50 0.63
N ILE A 142 8.53 1.07 1.24
CA ILE A 142 8.59 2.33 1.98
C ILE A 142 8.03 2.10 3.38
N GLU A 143 8.77 2.50 4.41
CA GLU A 143 8.39 2.22 5.81
C GLU A 143 8.00 3.47 6.58
N GLY A 144 7.07 3.30 7.52
CA GLY A 144 6.78 4.26 8.60
C GLY A 144 6.49 5.69 8.12
N GLU A 145 7.36 6.62 8.53
CA GLU A 145 7.20 8.04 8.23
C GLU A 145 7.30 8.34 6.74
N ASP A 146 8.26 7.72 6.04
CA ASP A 146 8.44 7.93 4.60
C ASP A 146 7.20 7.50 3.81
N ALA A 147 6.56 6.41 4.25
CA ALA A 147 5.30 5.95 3.67
C ALA A 147 4.18 6.96 3.89
N SER A 148 4.13 7.59 5.07
CA SER A 148 3.19 8.66 5.38
C SER A 148 3.45 9.91 4.52
N GLN A 149 4.71 10.28 4.34
CA GLN A 149 5.12 11.41 3.50
C GLN A 149 4.78 11.20 2.03
N LEU A 150 4.88 9.96 1.51
CA LEU A 150 4.40 9.66 0.16
C LEU A 150 2.92 10.02 0.01
N ILE A 151 2.06 9.59 0.93
CA ILE A 151 0.62 9.89 0.89
C ILE A 151 0.35 11.39 0.97
N ILE A 152 1.08 12.10 1.84
CA ILE A 152 0.96 13.56 1.98
C ILE A 152 1.39 14.26 0.67
N SER A 153 2.48 13.81 0.04
CA SER A 153 2.96 14.35 -1.24
C SER A 153 1.92 14.18 -2.36
N TYR A 154 1.29 13.01 -2.44
CA TYR A 154 0.22 12.75 -3.40
C TYR A 154 -1.02 13.60 -3.12
N THR A 155 -1.32 13.82 -1.84
CA THR A 155 -2.41 14.72 -1.44
C THR A 155 -2.13 16.14 -1.87
N LYS A 156 -0.90 16.63 -1.67
CA LYS A 156 -0.49 17.96 -2.13
C LYS A 156 -0.62 18.10 -3.64
N GLN A 157 -0.20 17.10 -4.42
CA GLN A 157 -0.42 17.06 -5.86
C GLN A 157 -1.91 17.22 -6.24
N VAL A 158 -2.82 16.63 -5.44
CA VAL A 158 -4.28 16.80 -5.62
C VAL A 158 -4.74 18.23 -5.37
N TRP A 159 -4.18 18.90 -4.37
CA TRP A 159 -4.51 20.30 -4.07
C TRP A 159 -3.97 21.26 -5.11
N ASP A 160 -2.72 21.06 -5.54
CA ASP A 160 -2.05 21.91 -6.52
C ASP A 160 -2.65 21.76 -7.94
N SER A 161 -3.43 20.70 -8.19
CA SER A 161 -4.11 20.44 -9.47
C SER A 161 -5.56 20.95 -9.52
N ARG A 162 -6.04 21.70 -8.51
CA ARG A 162 -7.38 22.31 -8.46
C ARG A 162 -7.34 23.77 -8.84
#